data_AF-A0A0H2Y929-F1
#
_entry.id   AF-A0A0H2Y929-F1
#
_cell.length_a   1.000
_cell.length_b   1.000
_cell.length_c   1.000
_cell.angle_alpha   90.00
_cell.angle_beta   90.00
_cell.angle_gamma   90.00
#
_symmetry.space_group_name_H-M   'P 1'
#
loop_
_entity.id
_entity.type
_entity.pdbx_description
1 polymer ?
#
loop_
_entity_poly.entity_id
_entity_poly.type
_entity_poly.pdbx_seq_one_letter_code
_entity_poly.pdbx_strand_id
1 'polypeptide(L)' 'MDESIHYYNNERIKVKLNGLSPVQYRTQAMSTARESVQ' A
#
# COMPACT_ATOMS: atom_id res chain seq x y z
N MET A 1 -16.33 2.25 12.73
CA MET A 1 -15.35 1.13 12.78
C MET A 1 -14.86 0.79 11.38
N ASP A 2 -15.77 0.48 10.44
CA ASP A 2 -15.41 0.17 9.06
C ASP A 2 -14.72 1.35 8.34
N GLU A 3 -15.23 2.57 8.50
CA GLU A 3 -14.62 3.79 7.96
C GLU A 3 -13.19 4.02 8.45
N SER A 4 -12.91 3.71 9.73
CA SER A 4 -11.56 3.82 10.27
C SER A 4 -10.64 2.82 9.57
N ILE A 5 -11.05 1.56 9.46
CA ILE A 5 -10.27 0.53 8.76
C ILE A 5 -10.05 0.90 7.29
N HIS A 6 -11.09 1.41 6.62
CA HIS A 6 -11.01 1.85 5.23
C HIS A 6 -10.00 2.98 5.06
N TYR A 7 -10.12 4.03 5.87
CA TYR A 7 -9.21 5.16 5.85
C TYR A 7 -7.76 4.72 6.08
N TYR A 8 -7.49 3.90 7.10
CA TYR A 8 -6.14 3.44 7.41
C TYR A 8 -5.52 2.55 6.33
N ASN A 9 -6.32 1.84 5.53
CA ASN A 9 -5.82 0.96 4.47
C ASN A 9 -5.72 1.63 3.10
N ASN A 10 -6.70 2.47 2.76
CA ASN A 10 -6.89 2.97 1.40
C ASN A 10 -6.53 4.44 1.22
N GLU A 11 -6.79 5.27 2.22
CA GLU A 11 -6.71 6.73 2.06
C GLU A 11 -5.52 7.34 2.80
N ARG A 12 -5.06 6.74 3.89
CA ARG A 12 -4.01 7.31 4.74
C ARG A 12 -2.66 7.34 4.04
N ILE A 13 -2.32 8.48 3.45
CA ILE A 13 -1.03 8.72 2.80
C ILE A 13 0.10 8.76 3.84
N LYS A 14 1.25 8.15 3.48
CA LYS A 14 2.48 8.17 4.28
C LYS A 14 3.62 8.72 3.42
N VAL A 15 4.29 9.78 3.88
CA VAL A 15 5.48 10.34 3.21
C VAL A 15 6.57 9.26 3.02
N LYS A 16 6.77 8.41 4.03
CA LYS A 16 7.72 7.29 3.96
C LYS A 16 7.37 6.20 2.92
N LEU A 17 6.16 6.23 2.36
CA LEU A 17 5.72 5.33 1.30
C LEU A 17 5.65 6.05 -0.05
N ASN A 18 6.39 7.16 -0.22
CA ASN A 18 6.41 7.95 -1.45
C ASN A 18 5.01 8.41 -1.89
N GLY A 19 4.14 8.75 -0.94
CA GLY A 19 2.78 9.21 -1.23
C GLY A 19 1.76 8.10 -1.46
N LEU A 20 2.15 6.83 -1.39
CA LEU A 20 1.22 5.71 -1.55
C LEU A 20 0.39 5.45 -0.30
N SER A 21 -0.82 4.93 -0.52
CA SER A 21 -1.61 4.33 0.55
C SER A 21 -1.02 2.97 0.98
N PRO A 22 -1.36 2.48 2.18
CA PRO A 22 -0.82 1.22 2.67
C PRO A 22 -1.13 0.02 1.77
N VAL A 23 -2.31 -0.03 1.14
CA VAL A 23 -2.64 -1.09 0.19
C VAL A 23 -1.83 -0.96 -1.11
N GLN A 24 -1.70 0.25 -1.66
CA GLN A 24 -0.94 0.49 -2.88
C GLN A 24 0.53 0.10 -2.72
N TYR A 25 1.15 0.47 -1.59
CA TYR A 25 2.53 0.10 -1.29
C TYR A 25 2.73 -1.43 -1.24
N ARG A 26 1.82 -2.17 -0.60
CA ARG A 26 1.90 -3.65 -0.56
C ARG A 26 1.75 -4.26 -1.94
N THR A 27 0.81 -3.76 -2.75
CA THR A 27 0.61 -4.25 -4.12
C THR A 27 1.84 -4.02 -4.98
N GLN A 28 2.46 -2.83 -4.90
CA GLN A 28 3.69 -2.53 -5.63
C GLN A 28 4.83 -3.46 -5.19
N ALA A 29 5.05 -3.62 -3.88
CA ALA A 29 6.08 -4.51 -3.35
C ALA A 29 5.89 -5.97 -3.80
N MET A 30 4.64 -6.44 -3.89
CA MET A 30 4.33 -7.77 -4.40
C MET A 30 4.61 -7.91 -5.91
N SER A 31 4.32 -6.88 -6.72
CA SER A 31 4.67 -6.88 -8.15
C SER A 31 6.18 -6.95 -8.33
N THR A 32 6.94 -6.09 -7.64
CA THR A 32 8.41 -6.09 -7.70
C THR A 32 8.99 -7.43 -7.27
N ALA A 33 8.47 -8.03 -6.19
CA ALA A 33 8.91 -9.34 -5.74
C ALA A 33 8.60 -10.43 -6.78
N ARG A 34 7.43 -10.39 -7.42
CA ARG A 34 7.03 -11.34 -8.47
C ARG A 34 7.92 -11.23 -9.70
N GLU A 35 8.23 -10.01 -10.14
CA GLU A 35 9.14 -9.75 -11.25
C GLU A 35 10.56 -10.20 -10.95
N SER A 36 11.01 -10.12 -9.69
CA SER A 36 12.35 -10.51 -9.28
C SER A 36 12.55 -12.05 -9.19
N VAL A 37 11.47 -12.82 -9.17
CA VAL A 37 11.50 -14.30 -9.05
C VAL A 37 11.39 -14.98 -10.42
N GLN A 38 11.13 -14.21 -11.48
CA GLN A 38 11.06 -14.70 -12.86
C GLN A 38 12.34 -14.37 -13.63
#